data_AF-A0A916XRQ5-F1
#
_entry.id   AF-A0A916XRQ5-F1
#
_cell.length_a   1.000
_cell.length_b   1.000
_cell.length_c   1.000
_cell.angle_alpha   90.00
_cell.angle_beta   90.00
_cell.angle_gamma   90.00
#
_symmetry.space_group_name_H-M   'P 1'
#
loop_
_entity.id
_entity.type
_entity.pdbx_description
1 polymer ?
#
loop_
_entity_poly.entity_id
_entity_poly.type
_entity_poly.pdbx_seq_one_letter_code
_entity_poly.pdbx_strand_id
1 'polypeptide(L)'
;MLNPVDRSFGVSLALASENVVLTSVKPRTGATEAGVALPALDLPLDHEKANEASACIGHREMLIVERIEAGLPDRSYHNVNDMIAAHGGELVAGWMLEYVPNVLIRAARHAVWRDQDGVLFDVTPVRRPADQTRSTFAPDEETLLDYIASLPVEDRYVVLARDADVRSVAVQYKRNIAAQRKLLARIVADFRYEIRPGGGLQGPSLLENYPDLSQEVDDSYFKMHRYRRRVLQRYFPEEAAALAAMAPSARARKPVPTSGRPSTAGS
;
A
#
# COMPACT_ATOMS: atom_id res chain seq x y z
N MET A 1 -0.18 48.55 15.66
CA MET A 1 0.25 48.25 14.29
C MET A 1 1.26 47.12 14.38
N LEU A 2 0.85 45.88 14.13
CA LEU A 2 1.70 44.69 14.21
C LEU A 2 2.12 44.30 12.78
N ASN A 3 3.41 44.08 12.60
CA ASN A 3 4.03 43.68 11.34
C ASN A 3 3.53 42.30 10.87
N PRO A 4 3.30 42.09 9.57
CA PRO A 4 2.97 40.78 9.03
C PRO A 4 4.24 39.92 8.98
N VAL A 5 4.17 38.75 9.61
CA VAL A 5 5.19 37.71 9.53
C VAL A 5 5.20 37.15 8.10
N ASP A 6 6.39 37.25 7.52
CA ASP A 6 6.88 36.64 6.30
C ASP A 6 6.42 35.17 6.18
N ARG A 7 5.51 34.89 5.24
CA ARG A 7 5.04 33.54 4.89
C ARG A 7 5.92 32.92 3.82
N SER A 8 7.21 32.81 4.10
CA SER A 8 8.17 32.09 3.25
C SER A 8 8.74 30.86 3.98
N PHE A 9 7.86 29.98 4.47
CA PHE A 9 8.24 28.59 4.75
C PHE A 9 8.25 27.79 3.44
N GLY A 10 9.31 28.02 2.65
CA GLY A 10 9.73 27.07 1.62
C GLY A 10 10.38 25.85 2.27
N VAL A 11 9.57 24.99 2.89
CA VAL A 11 10.02 23.65 3.28
C VAL A 11 9.54 22.71 2.20
N SER A 12 10.46 22.28 1.33
CA SER A 12 10.24 21.14 0.45
C SER A 12 10.13 19.90 1.33
N LEU A 13 8.89 19.60 1.73
CA LEU A 13 8.54 18.51 2.65
C LEU A 13 8.34 17.24 1.81
N ALA A 14 9.42 16.66 1.29
CA ALA A 14 9.39 15.35 0.64
C ALA A 14 9.32 14.25 1.71
N LEU A 15 8.14 14.07 2.31
CA LEU A 15 7.89 13.08 3.36
C LEU A 15 7.20 11.84 2.80
N ALA A 16 7.68 10.69 3.25
CA ALA A 16 7.34 9.38 2.73
C ALA A 16 6.23 8.73 3.53
N SER A 17 5.08 8.44 2.90
CA SER A 17 4.07 7.59 3.56
C SER A 17 3.29 6.67 2.65
N GLU A 18 3.62 6.61 1.36
CA GLU A 18 3.17 5.49 0.55
C GLU A 18 4.28 4.48 0.44
N ASN A 19 4.14 3.43 1.23
CA ASN A 19 4.98 2.25 1.17
C ASN A 19 6.42 2.48 1.64
N VAL A 20 6.61 3.13 2.80
CA VAL A 20 7.60 2.55 3.72
C VAL A 20 7.01 1.23 4.19
N VAL A 21 7.10 0.22 3.33
CA VAL A 21 6.86 -1.15 3.73
C VAL A 21 7.98 -1.44 4.71
N LEU A 22 7.71 -1.21 6.00
CA LEU A 22 8.54 -1.64 7.12
C LEU A 22 8.45 -3.17 7.25
N THR A 23 8.45 -3.88 6.13
CA THR A 23 8.93 -5.24 6.13
C THR A 23 10.44 -5.11 6.30
N SER A 24 10.87 -5.21 7.56
CA SER A 24 11.94 -6.17 7.86
C SER A 24 11.69 -7.44 7.04
N VAL A 25 12.70 -8.27 6.78
CA VAL A 25 12.50 -9.66 6.32
C VAL A 25 12.83 -9.92 4.84
N LYS A 26 14.12 -10.21 4.64
CA LYS A 26 14.46 -11.57 4.18
C LYS A 26 13.79 -12.58 5.13
N PRO A 27 12.86 -13.44 4.68
CA PRO A 27 12.18 -14.47 5.49
C PRO A 27 13.17 -15.24 6.35
N ARG A 28 12.89 -15.35 7.66
CA ARG A 28 13.61 -16.28 8.56
C ARG A 28 13.65 -17.70 7.99
N THR A 29 12.67 -18.06 7.16
CA THR A 29 12.49 -19.38 6.53
C THR A 29 12.97 -19.45 5.06
N GLY A 30 13.54 -18.37 4.51
CA GLY A 30 14.02 -18.34 3.12
C GLY A 30 12.93 -18.40 2.02
N ALA A 31 11.66 -18.51 2.37
CA ALA A 31 10.54 -18.49 1.43
C ALA A 31 9.85 -17.11 1.46
N THR A 32 10.09 -16.28 0.44
CA THR A 32 9.32 -15.04 0.25
C THR A 32 7.99 -15.44 -0.37
N GLU A 33 6.94 -15.55 0.44
CA GLU A 33 5.59 -15.64 -0.10
C GLU A 33 5.26 -14.31 -0.78
N ALA A 34 5.25 -14.30 -2.13
CA ALA A 34 4.88 -13.12 -2.89
C ALA A 34 3.48 -12.65 -2.49
N GLY A 35 3.32 -11.37 -2.18
CA GLY A 35 2.04 -10.76 -1.84
C GLY A 35 1.02 -10.97 -2.95
N VAL A 36 -0.20 -11.34 -2.58
CA VAL A 36 -1.34 -11.48 -3.50
C VAL A 36 -2.26 -10.27 -3.39
N ALA A 37 -2.55 -9.67 -4.54
CA ALA A 37 -3.58 -8.64 -4.70
C ALA A 37 -4.86 -9.27 -5.26
N LEU A 38 -6.02 -8.81 -4.77
CA LEU A 38 -7.32 -9.16 -5.37
C LEU A 38 -7.53 -8.30 -6.63
N PRO A 39 -8.30 -8.78 -7.63
CA PRO A 39 -8.63 -7.97 -8.81
C PRO A 39 -9.62 -6.87 -8.41
N ALA A 40 -9.08 -5.69 -8.14
CA ALA A 40 -9.84 -4.50 -7.82
C ALA A 40 -10.11 -3.68 -9.09
N LEU A 41 -11.30 -3.11 -9.15
CA LEU A 41 -11.77 -2.16 -10.16
C LEU A 41 -12.12 -0.84 -9.48
N ASP A 42 -12.10 0.27 -10.18
CA ASP A 42 -12.71 1.50 -9.70
C ASP A 42 -14.23 1.31 -9.45
N LEU A 43 -14.74 1.78 -8.30
CA LEU A 43 -16.15 1.59 -7.89
C LEU A 43 -17.10 2.47 -8.72
N PRO A 44 -18.04 1.92 -9.52
CA PRO A 44 -19.00 2.75 -10.25
C PRO A 44 -19.86 3.62 -9.32
N LEU A 45 -20.09 4.89 -9.69
CA LEU A 45 -20.91 5.81 -8.87
C LEU A 45 -22.36 5.35 -8.72
N ASP A 46 -22.88 4.59 -9.68
CA ASP A 46 -24.22 4.00 -9.69
C ASP A 46 -24.29 2.61 -9.06
N HIS A 47 -23.18 2.12 -8.51
CA HIS A 47 -23.14 0.83 -7.82
C HIS A 47 -24.12 0.83 -6.62
N GLU A 48 -24.87 -0.26 -6.42
CA GLU A 48 -25.90 -0.34 -5.36
C GLU A 48 -25.35 -0.11 -3.93
N LYS A 49 -24.03 -0.30 -3.76
CA LYS A 49 -23.29 -0.08 -2.50
C LYS A 49 -22.51 1.23 -2.44
N ALA A 50 -22.64 2.12 -3.43
CA ALA A 50 -21.98 3.42 -3.46
C ALA A 50 -22.27 4.25 -2.20
N ASN A 51 -23.53 4.28 -1.75
CA ASN A 51 -23.93 5.00 -0.53
C ASN A 51 -23.30 4.40 0.73
N GLU A 52 -23.20 3.07 0.82
CA GLU A 52 -22.56 2.38 1.95
C GLU A 52 -21.04 2.64 1.96
N ALA A 53 -20.41 2.66 0.78
CA ALA A 53 -19.01 3.02 0.62
C ALA A 53 -18.74 4.48 1.03
N SER A 54 -19.57 5.43 0.57
CA SER A 54 -19.47 6.83 0.99
C SER A 54 -19.69 6.99 2.50
N ALA A 55 -20.67 6.30 3.08
CA ALA A 55 -20.91 6.32 4.52
C ALA A 55 -19.68 5.82 5.32
N CYS A 56 -18.97 4.80 4.83
CA CYS A 56 -17.79 4.28 5.54
C CYS A 56 -16.64 5.31 5.59
N ILE A 57 -16.58 6.27 4.67
CA ILE A 57 -15.63 7.39 4.66
C ILE A 57 -16.22 8.72 5.19
N GLY A 58 -17.38 8.70 5.84
CA GLY A 58 -17.99 9.90 6.45
C GLY A 58 -18.88 10.70 5.50
N HIS A 59 -19.59 10.03 4.59
CA HIS A 59 -20.51 10.65 3.62
C HIS A 59 -19.86 11.67 2.69
N ARG A 60 -18.61 11.42 2.28
CA ARG A 60 -17.90 12.27 1.33
C ARG A 60 -18.49 12.10 -0.07
N GLU A 61 -18.51 13.19 -0.83
CA GLU A 61 -18.88 13.18 -2.25
C GLU A 61 -17.86 12.37 -3.06
N MET A 62 -18.34 11.51 -3.95
CA MET A 62 -17.50 10.72 -4.84
C MET A 62 -17.51 11.33 -6.24
N LEU A 63 -16.34 11.48 -6.82
CA LEU A 63 -16.07 12.06 -8.12
C LEU A 63 -15.44 11.02 -9.02
N ILE A 64 -15.67 11.15 -10.32
CA ILE A 64 -14.89 10.46 -11.33
C ILE A 64 -13.73 11.37 -11.73
N VAL A 65 -12.51 10.86 -11.62
CA VAL A 65 -11.27 11.58 -11.93
C VAL A 65 -10.58 10.90 -13.10
N GLU A 66 -10.11 11.66 -14.08
CA GLU A 66 -9.37 11.11 -15.22
C GLU A 66 -7.98 10.62 -14.78
N ARG A 67 -7.55 9.47 -15.31
CA ARG A 67 -6.24 8.90 -15.03
C ARG A 67 -5.28 9.20 -16.17
N ILE A 68 -4.16 9.87 -15.86
CA ILE A 68 -3.11 10.26 -16.84
C ILE A 68 -1.78 9.54 -16.60
N GLU A 69 -1.81 8.44 -15.84
CA GLU A 69 -0.72 7.51 -15.53
C GLU A 69 0.71 8.09 -15.68
N ALA A 70 1.16 8.79 -14.63
CA ALA A 70 2.50 9.31 -14.49
C ALA A 70 3.14 8.79 -13.19
N GLY A 71 4.23 8.03 -13.31
CA GLY A 71 5.01 7.55 -12.16
C GLY A 71 4.84 6.05 -11.91
N LEU A 72 4.78 5.65 -10.64
CA LEU A 72 4.78 4.24 -10.22
C LEU A 72 3.49 3.85 -9.49
N PRO A 73 3.02 2.59 -9.62
CA PRO A 73 1.89 2.09 -8.86
C PRO A 73 2.09 2.22 -7.34
N ASP A 74 0.98 2.45 -6.63
CA ASP A 74 0.92 2.62 -5.15
C ASP A 74 1.83 3.72 -4.60
N ARG A 75 2.06 4.79 -5.37
CA ARG A 75 2.86 5.95 -4.97
C ARG A 75 2.15 7.27 -5.28
N SER A 76 0.83 7.33 -5.10
CA SER A 76 0.00 8.48 -5.46
C SER A 76 0.50 9.84 -4.95
N TYR A 77 0.90 9.99 -3.70
CA TYR A 77 1.40 11.25 -3.16
C TYR A 77 2.78 11.60 -3.72
N HIS A 78 3.65 10.63 -3.94
CA HIS A 78 4.95 10.90 -4.57
C HIS A 78 4.76 11.31 -6.03
N ASN A 79 3.94 10.57 -6.77
CA ASN A 79 3.60 10.89 -8.16
C ASN A 79 2.98 12.30 -8.25
N VAL A 80 2.06 12.65 -7.34
CA VAL A 80 1.47 14.00 -7.30
C VAL A 80 2.52 15.06 -6.95
N ASN A 81 3.42 14.81 -6.00
CA ASN A 81 4.50 15.75 -5.69
C ASN A 81 5.45 15.96 -6.88
N ASP A 82 5.77 14.90 -7.62
CA ASP A 82 6.57 14.98 -8.84
C ASP A 82 5.84 15.81 -9.91
N MET A 83 4.52 15.63 -10.04
CA MET A 83 3.69 16.44 -10.94
C MET A 83 3.64 17.91 -10.53
N ILE A 84 3.53 18.22 -9.23
CA ILE A 84 3.57 19.59 -8.73
C ILE A 84 4.93 20.24 -9.00
N ALA A 85 6.02 19.49 -8.78
CA ALA A 85 7.37 19.99 -9.05
C ALA A 85 7.60 20.28 -10.54
N ALA A 86 7.04 19.47 -11.43
CA ALA A 86 7.21 19.60 -12.87
C ALA A 86 6.24 20.61 -13.52
N HIS A 87 5.01 20.70 -13.02
CA HIS A 87 3.89 21.37 -13.70
C HIS A 87 3.13 22.38 -12.83
N GLY A 88 3.48 22.54 -11.56
CA GLY A 88 2.72 23.34 -10.59
C GLY A 88 1.40 22.68 -10.20
N GLY A 89 0.47 23.45 -9.65
CA GLY A 89 -0.80 22.93 -9.11
C GLY A 89 -0.69 22.52 -7.64
N GLU A 90 -1.55 21.61 -7.19
CA GLU A 90 -1.63 21.21 -5.79
C GLU A 90 -2.00 19.74 -5.57
N LEU A 91 -1.70 19.25 -4.36
CA LEU A 91 -2.02 17.90 -3.94
C LEU A 91 -3.40 17.88 -3.29
N VAL A 92 -4.28 17.01 -3.79
CA VAL A 92 -5.60 16.78 -3.18
C VAL A 92 -5.63 15.38 -2.58
N ALA A 93 -5.62 15.31 -1.25
CA ALA A 93 -5.70 14.05 -0.52
C ALA A 93 -7.17 13.58 -0.39
N GLY A 94 -7.36 12.26 -0.37
CA GLY A 94 -8.70 11.68 -0.27
C GLY A 94 -8.70 10.16 -0.31
N TRP A 95 -9.85 9.60 -0.64
CA TRP A 95 -10.08 8.17 -0.72
C TRP A 95 -10.27 7.75 -2.17
N MET A 96 -9.55 6.74 -2.63
CA MET A 96 -9.87 6.01 -3.86
C MET A 96 -10.76 4.83 -3.50
N LEU A 97 -11.89 4.71 -4.18
CA LEU A 97 -12.90 3.70 -3.93
C LEU A 97 -12.73 2.57 -4.94
N GLU A 98 -12.28 1.42 -4.43
CA GLU A 98 -12.01 0.22 -5.22
C GLU A 98 -13.03 -0.87 -4.89
N TYR A 99 -13.55 -1.50 -5.92
CA TYR A 99 -14.48 -2.60 -5.87
C TYR A 99 -13.79 -3.91 -6.27
N VAL A 100 -13.81 -4.89 -5.37
CA VAL A 100 -13.47 -6.28 -5.71
C VAL A 100 -14.78 -7.01 -5.95
N PRO A 101 -15.08 -7.42 -7.20
CA PRO A 101 -16.41 -7.91 -7.58
C PRO A 101 -17.03 -8.91 -6.61
N ASN A 102 -18.21 -8.58 -6.08
CA ASN A 102 -18.98 -9.37 -5.11
C ASN A 102 -18.28 -9.72 -3.78
N VAL A 103 -17.08 -9.20 -3.52
CA VAL A 103 -16.26 -9.56 -2.36
C VAL A 103 -16.23 -8.45 -1.33
N LEU A 104 -15.72 -7.28 -1.71
CA LEU A 104 -15.58 -6.11 -0.83
C LEU A 104 -15.47 -4.82 -1.65
N ILE A 105 -15.73 -3.69 -1.00
CA ILE A 105 -15.29 -2.37 -1.43
C ILE A 105 -14.22 -1.90 -0.45
N ARG A 106 -13.16 -1.32 -0.98
CA ARG A 106 -12.04 -0.75 -0.24
C ARG A 106 -11.99 0.75 -0.53
N ALA A 107 -12.00 1.57 0.51
CA ALA A 107 -11.59 2.96 0.42
C ALA A 107 -10.10 3.01 0.79
N ALA A 108 -9.25 3.07 -0.22
CA ALA A 108 -7.81 3.21 -0.06
C ALA A 108 -7.44 4.68 0.04
N ARG A 109 -6.42 4.98 0.84
CA ARG A 109 -5.86 6.32 0.92
C ARG A 109 -5.16 6.67 -0.38
N HIS A 110 -5.45 7.84 -0.93
CA HIS A 110 -4.98 8.23 -2.24
C HIS A 110 -4.77 9.74 -2.34
N ALA A 111 -3.96 10.16 -3.30
CA ALA A 111 -3.81 11.55 -3.69
C ALA A 111 -4.01 11.69 -5.21
N VAL A 112 -4.66 12.78 -5.59
CA VAL A 112 -4.79 13.20 -6.99
C VAL A 112 -4.15 14.58 -7.16
N TRP A 113 -3.69 14.87 -8.36
CA TRP A 113 -3.11 16.16 -8.71
C TRP A 113 -4.23 17.09 -9.16
N ARG A 114 -4.32 18.29 -8.59
CA ARG A 114 -5.11 19.37 -9.15
C ARG A 114 -4.19 20.28 -9.94
N ASP A 115 -4.46 20.44 -11.23
CA ASP A 115 -3.68 21.31 -12.09
C ASP A 115 -3.92 22.81 -11.80
N GLN A 116 -3.29 23.69 -12.58
CA GLN A 116 -3.42 25.14 -12.41
C GLN A 116 -4.80 25.68 -12.82
N ASP A 117 -5.53 24.93 -13.64
CA ASP A 117 -6.90 25.27 -14.09
C ASP A 117 -7.96 24.73 -13.12
N GLY A 118 -7.55 23.97 -12.09
CA GLY A 118 -8.41 23.41 -11.06
C GLY A 118 -8.95 22.01 -11.38
N VAL A 119 -8.50 21.38 -12.47
CA VAL A 119 -8.92 20.04 -12.90
C VAL A 119 -8.18 18.97 -12.11
N LEU A 120 -8.89 17.91 -11.69
CA LEU A 120 -8.31 16.79 -10.96
C LEU A 120 -7.87 15.68 -11.92
N PHE A 121 -6.67 15.13 -11.65
CA PHE A 121 -6.11 13.98 -12.35
C PHE A 121 -5.54 12.94 -11.37
N ASP A 122 -5.92 11.68 -11.56
CA ASP A 122 -5.23 10.56 -10.94
C ASP A 122 -3.99 10.23 -11.77
N VAL A 123 -2.83 10.55 -11.21
CA VAL A 123 -1.56 10.34 -11.90
C VAL A 123 -1.01 8.95 -11.60
N THR A 124 -1.64 8.15 -10.74
CA THR A 124 -1.08 6.86 -10.31
C THR A 124 -1.47 5.73 -11.26
N PRO A 125 -0.50 4.98 -11.83
CA PRO A 125 -0.81 3.82 -12.66
C PRO A 125 -1.48 2.69 -11.87
N VAL A 126 -2.36 1.94 -12.53
CA VAL A 126 -3.00 0.76 -11.94
C VAL A 126 -2.02 -0.43 -11.86
N ARG A 127 -2.13 -1.25 -10.79
CA ARG A 127 -1.27 -2.44 -10.59
C ARG A 127 -1.45 -3.54 -11.64
N ARG A 128 -2.63 -3.64 -12.22
CA ARG A 128 -2.93 -4.58 -13.31
C ARG A 128 -3.54 -3.78 -14.44
N PRO A 129 -3.17 -4.04 -15.69
CA PRO A 129 -3.81 -3.40 -16.83
C PRO A 129 -5.24 -3.93 -16.91
N ALA A 130 -6.16 -3.19 -16.32
CA ALA A 130 -7.50 -3.05 -16.84
C ALA A 130 -7.50 -1.71 -17.56
N ASP A 131 -8.33 -1.55 -18.59
CA ASP A 131 -8.47 -0.30 -19.36
C ASP A 131 -9.15 0.83 -18.53
N GLN A 132 -8.76 0.97 -17.26
CA GLN A 132 -9.29 1.90 -16.28
C GLN A 132 -8.64 3.27 -16.49
N THR A 133 -9.24 4.05 -17.37
CA THR A 133 -8.82 5.43 -17.69
C THR A 133 -9.31 6.45 -16.66
N ARG A 134 -10.02 6.02 -15.61
CA ARG A 134 -10.65 6.88 -14.62
C ARG A 134 -10.65 6.23 -13.27
N SER A 135 -10.54 7.01 -12.20
CA SER A 135 -10.67 6.58 -10.82
C SER A 135 -11.95 7.10 -10.16
N THR A 136 -12.42 6.38 -9.13
CA THR A 136 -13.48 6.89 -8.25
C THR A 136 -12.86 7.43 -6.98
N PHE A 137 -12.97 8.74 -6.78
CA PHE A 137 -12.23 9.46 -5.75
C PHE A 137 -13.14 10.33 -4.89
N ALA A 138 -12.91 10.35 -3.59
CA ALA A 138 -13.60 11.21 -2.64
C ALA A 138 -12.58 12.09 -1.89
N PRO A 139 -12.52 13.40 -2.17
CA PRO A 139 -11.62 14.33 -1.48
C PRO A 139 -11.84 14.33 0.04
N ASP A 140 -10.75 14.46 0.81
CA ASP A 140 -10.80 14.50 2.27
C ASP A 140 -9.59 15.25 2.86
N GLU A 141 -9.75 16.52 3.22
CA GLU A 141 -8.63 17.37 3.68
C GLU A 141 -8.01 16.91 5.00
N GLU A 142 -8.78 16.28 5.90
CA GLU A 142 -8.28 15.77 7.19
C GLU A 142 -7.10 14.81 7.00
N THR A 143 -7.10 14.15 5.85
CA THR A 143 -6.18 13.07 5.57
C THR A 143 -4.87 13.53 4.97
N LEU A 144 -4.80 14.79 4.55
CA LEU A 144 -3.54 15.47 4.22
C LEU A 144 -2.65 15.61 5.47
N LEU A 145 -3.26 15.85 6.64
CA LEU A 145 -2.51 15.97 7.90
C LEU A 145 -1.83 14.66 8.28
N ASP A 146 -2.52 13.53 8.07
CA ASP A 146 -1.95 12.21 8.32
C ASP A 146 -0.77 11.89 7.38
N TYR A 147 -0.87 12.30 6.11
CA TYR A 147 0.23 12.18 5.14
C TYR A 147 1.46 12.96 5.59
N ILE A 148 1.28 14.22 5.99
CA ILE A 148 2.35 15.07 6.51
C ILE A 148 3.00 14.43 7.74
N ALA A 149 2.21 13.79 8.61
CA ALA A 149 2.71 13.08 9.77
C ALA A 149 3.45 11.76 9.44
N SER A 150 3.49 11.37 8.16
CA SER A 150 4.09 10.13 7.67
C SER A 150 3.55 8.85 8.31
N LEU A 151 2.32 8.88 8.81
CA LEU A 151 1.74 7.74 9.53
C LEU A 151 1.02 6.82 8.55
N PRO A 152 1.21 5.48 8.65
CA PRO A 152 0.34 4.54 7.95
C PRO A 152 -1.11 4.79 8.35
N VAL A 153 -1.96 5.04 7.35
CA VAL A 153 -3.39 5.29 7.56
C VAL A 153 -4.19 4.04 7.20
N GLU A 154 -5.26 3.79 7.95
CA GLU A 154 -6.11 2.61 7.78
C GLU A 154 -7.09 2.80 6.61
N ASP A 155 -6.98 1.94 5.59
CA ASP A 155 -8.04 1.74 4.58
C ASP A 155 -9.36 1.33 5.24
N ARG A 156 -10.47 1.81 4.68
CA ARG A 156 -11.81 1.42 5.13
C ARG A 156 -12.40 0.36 4.21
N TYR A 157 -13.23 -0.51 4.76
CA TYR A 157 -13.77 -1.66 4.04
C TYR A 157 -15.29 -1.76 4.21
N VAL A 158 -15.98 -2.03 3.12
CA VAL A 158 -17.35 -2.55 3.11
C VAL A 158 -17.30 -4.00 2.63
N VAL A 159 -17.59 -4.94 3.52
CA VAL A 159 -17.53 -6.38 3.20
C VAL A 159 -18.85 -6.81 2.59
N LEU A 160 -18.81 -7.29 1.34
CA LEU A 160 -20.01 -7.69 0.59
C LEU A 160 -20.29 -9.18 0.74
N ALA A 161 -19.25 -10.01 0.66
CA ALA A 161 -19.39 -11.45 0.77
C ALA A 161 -19.60 -11.90 2.24
N ARG A 162 -20.51 -12.87 2.43
CA ARG A 162 -20.71 -13.54 3.73
C ARG A 162 -19.62 -14.59 3.98
N ASP A 163 -18.38 -14.15 3.99
CA ASP A 163 -17.20 -15.01 3.99
C ASP A 163 -16.24 -14.61 5.11
N ALA A 164 -15.85 -15.58 5.93
CA ALA A 164 -14.97 -15.35 7.06
C ALA A 164 -13.53 -14.98 6.62
N ASP A 165 -13.06 -15.49 5.48
CA ASP A 165 -11.74 -15.16 4.96
C ASP A 165 -11.71 -13.71 4.45
N VAL A 166 -12.79 -13.24 3.82
CA VAL A 166 -12.92 -11.85 3.36
C VAL A 166 -12.88 -10.86 4.53
N ARG A 167 -13.65 -11.13 5.60
CA ARG A 167 -13.56 -10.34 6.84
C ARG A 167 -12.16 -10.38 7.45
N SER A 168 -11.51 -11.55 7.38
CA SER A 168 -10.15 -11.72 7.91
C SER A 168 -9.11 -10.91 7.13
N VAL A 169 -9.29 -10.66 5.82
CA VAL A 169 -8.41 -9.76 5.05
C VAL A 169 -8.43 -8.35 5.67
N ALA A 170 -9.62 -7.77 5.87
CA ALA A 170 -9.76 -6.43 6.46
C ALA A 170 -9.20 -6.36 7.89
N VAL A 171 -9.49 -7.37 8.72
CA VAL A 171 -8.97 -7.44 10.10
C VAL A 171 -7.46 -7.54 10.15
N GLN A 172 -6.84 -8.40 9.32
CA GLN A 172 -5.38 -8.52 9.31
C GLN A 172 -4.70 -7.27 8.73
N TYR A 173 -5.31 -6.61 7.75
CA TYR A 173 -4.81 -5.32 7.25
C TYR A 173 -4.79 -4.26 8.35
N LYS A 174 -5.91 -4.08 9.08
CA LYS A 174 -5.98 -3.16 10.23
C LYS A 174 -4.91 -3.46 11.28
N ARG A 175 -4.72 -4.75 11.61
CA ARG A 175 -3.66 -5.18 12.53
C ARG A 175 -2.26 -4.85 12.00
N ASN A 176 -2.03 -5.03 10.70
CA ASN A 176 -0.75 -4.72 10.07
C ASN A 176 -0.44 -3.23 10.13
N ILE A 177 -1.40 -2.37 9.76
CA ILE A 177 -1.27 -0.91 9.87
C ILE A 177 -1.01 -0.49 11.31
N ALA A 178 -1.76 -1.04 12.27
CA ALA A 178 -1.53 -0.75 13.70
C ALA A 178 -0.11 -1.16 14.16
N ALA A 179 0.37 -2.34 13.77
CA ALA A 179 1.72 -2.80 14.09
C ALA A 179 2.80 -1.91 13.44
N GLN A 180 2.61 -1.52 12.16
CA GLN A 180 3.51 -0.60 11.47
C GLN A 180 3.56 0.76 12.13
N ARG A 181 2.42 1.32 12.56
CA ARG A 181 2.38 2.59 13.31
C ARG A 181 3.16 2.50 14.62
N LYS A 182 2.99 1.41 15.39
CA LYS A 182 3.77 1.19 16.62
C LYS A 182 5.27 1.13 16.33
N LEU A 183 5.66 0.39 15.29
CA LEU A 183 7.06 0.25 14.88
C LEU A 183 7.65 1.58 14.43
N LEU A 184 6.95 2.32 13.58
CA LEU A 184 7.37 3.65 13.12
C LEU A 184 7.53 4.63 14.27
N ALA A 185 6.59 4.64 15.24
CA ALA A 185 6.70 5.48 16.43
C ALA A 185 7.97 5.17 17.26
N ARG A 186 8.39 3.90 17.32
CA ARG A 186 9.66 3.52 17.97
C ARG A 186 10.88 3.96 17.17
N ILE A 187 10.83 3.79 15.85
CA ILE A 187 11.90 4.20 14.93
C ILE A 187 12.12 5.71 14.99
N VAL A 188 11.06 6.51 14.90
CA VAL A 188 11.15 7.98 14.94
C VAL A 188 11.70 8.47 16.28
N ALA A 189 11.45 7.75 17.37
CA ALA A 189 12.01 8.06 18.68
C ALA A 189 13.47 7.58 18.87
N ASP A 190 14.00 6.76 17.96
CA ASP A 190 15.34 6.19 18.04
C ASP A 190 16.27 6.87 17.03
N PHE A 191 17.16 7.72 17.55
CA PHE A 191 18.12 8.53 16.78
C PHE A 191 19.09 7.72 15.91
N ARG A 192 19.15 6.40 16.08
CA ARG A 192 19.97 5.52 15.22
C ARG A 192 19.36 5.32 13.84
N TYR A 193 18.12 5.74 13.64
CA TYR A 193 17.40 5.62 12.39
C TYR A 193 17.20 6.97 11.72
N GLU A 194 17.27 6.97 10.40
CA GLU A 194 17.00 8.12 9.54
C GLU A 194 15.98 7.71 8.46
N ILE A 195 14.90 8.48 8.34
CA ILE A 195 13.93 8.33 7.24
C ILE A 195 14.41 9.19 6.09
N ARG A 196 14.67 8.58 4.93
CA ARG A 196 15.19 9.29 3.77
C ARG A 196 14.09 10.02 3.01
N PRO A 197 14.41 11.17 2.36
CA PRO A 197 13.51 11.81 1.40
C PRO A 197 13.12 10.83 0.28
N GLY A 198 11.83 10.78 -0.07
CA GLY A 198 11.29 9.80 -1.04
C GLY A 198 11.12 8.38 -0.49
N GLY A 199 11.34 8.20 0.81
CA GLY A 199 11.07 6.97 1.54
C GLY A 199 12.28 6.08 1.75
N GLY A 200 12.06 5.08 2.59
CA GLY A 200 13.09 4.17 3.06
C GLY A 200 13.65 4.57 4.42
N LEU A 201 14.21 3.56 5.07
CA LEU A 201 14.76 3.67 6.41
C LEU A 201 16.23 3.28 6.38
N GLN A 202 17.10 4.15 6.89
CA GLN A 202 18.49 3.85 7.12
C GLN A 202 18.72 3.67 8.62
N GLY A 203 19.44 2.61 8.99
CA GLY A 203 19.77 2.33 10.39
C GLY A 203 20.12 0.86 10.63
N PRO A 204 20.26 0.47 11.90
CA PRO A 204 20.42 -0.93 12.31
C PRO A 204 19.27 -1.84 11.86
N SER A 205 19.44 -3.15 11.98
CA SER A 205 18.38 -4.12 11.65
C SER A 205 17.16 -3.97 12.56
N LEU A 206 15.98 -3.75 11.97
CA LEU A 206 14.71 -3.71 12.71
C LEU A 206 14.40 -5.03 13.40
N LEU A 207 14.74 -6.16 12.76
CA LEU A 207 14.51 -7.50 13.32
C LEU A 207 15.30 -7.75 14.59
N GLU A 208 16.50 -7.17 14.69
CA GLU A 208 17.39 -7.33 15.85
C GLU A 208 17.01 -6.36 16.98
N ASN A 209 16.60 -5.13 16.63
CA ASN A 209 16.34 -4.07 17.61
C ASN A 209 14.89 -4.02 18.08
N TYR A 210 13.94 -4.49 17.27
CA TYR A 210 12.51 -4.54 17.58
C TYR A 210 11.89 -5.87 17.12
N PRO A 211 12.36 -7.01 17.66
CA PRO A 211 11.94 -8.34 17.19
C PRO A 211 10.43 -8.55 17.30
N ASP A 212 9.80 -8.12 18.40
CA ASP A 212 8.37 -8.35 18.64
C ASP A 212 7.49 -7.54 17.68
N LEU A 213 7.81 -6.26 17.45
CA LEU A 213 7.06 -5.40 16.55
C LEU A 213 7.26 -5.80 15.09
N SER A 214 8.50 -6.17 14.72
CA SER A 214 8.79 -6.71 13.39
C SER A 214 7.99 -8.00 13.14
N GLN A 215 7.97 -8.90 14.13
CA GLN A 215 7.19 -10.13 14.05
C GLN A 215 5.68 -9.86 13.97
N GLU A 216 5.14 -8.86 14.68
CA GLU A 216 3.71 -8.48 14.60
C GLU A 216 3.34 -7.97 13.18
N VAL A 217 4.22 -7.15 12.57
CA VAL A 217 4.07 -6.68 11.19
C VAL A 217 4.09 -7.87 10.22
N ASP A 218 5.09 -8.74 10.32
CA ASP A 218 5.22 -9.90 9.44
C ASP A 218 4.03 -10.86 9.57
N ASP A 219 3.65 -11.20 10.81
CA ASP A 219 2.57 -12.13 11.10
C ASP A 219 1.25 -11.67 10.48
N SER A 220 0.90 -10.40 10.69
CA SER A 220 -0.33 -9.82 10.16
C SER A 220 -0.30 -9.74 8.63
N TYR A 221 0.85 -9.39 8.04
CA TYR A 221 1.06 -9.38 6.59
C TYR A 221 0.89 -10.76 5.96
N PHE A 222 1.58 -11.79 6.48
CA PHE A 222 1.50 -13.14 5.94
C PHE A 222 0.11 -13.76 6.13
N LYS A 223 -0.51 -13.54 7.30
CA LYS A 223 -1.90 -13.97 7.53
C LYS A 223 -2.84 -13.32 6.53
N MET A 224 -2.74 -11.99 6.34
CA MET A 224 -3.55 -11.27 5.35
C MET A 224 -3.41 -11.88 3.95
N HIS A 225 -2.19 -12.10 3.47
CA HIS A 225 -1.99 -12.66 2.13
C HIS A 225 -2.43 -14.12 2.00
N ARG A 226 -2.33 -14.92 3.07
CA ARG A 226 -2.93 -16.26 3.11
C ARG A 226 -4.46 -16.20 2.95
N TYR A 227 -5.13 -15.27 3.62
CA TYR A 227 -6.57 -15.05 3.42
C TYR A 227 -6.86 -14.59 1.98
N ARG A 228 -6.10 -13.62 1.45
CA ARG A 228 -6.27 -13.14 0.06
C ARG A 228 -6.10 -14.25 -0.97
N ARG A 229 -5.14 -15.17 -0.80
CA ARG A 229 -5.00 -16.35 -1.69
C ARG A 229 -6.25 -17.20 -1.72
N ARG A 230 -6.84 -17.50 -0.56
CA ARG A 230 -8.05 -18.32 -0.45
C ARG A 230 -9.28 -17.61 -1.03
N VAL A 231 -9.38 -16.29 -0.82
CA VAL A 231 -10.41 -15.46 -1.47
C VAL A 231 -10.21 -15.46 -2.99
N LEU A 232 -8.99 -15.25 -3.47
CA LEU A 232 -8.69 -15.27 -4.90
C LEU A 232 -9.09 -16.62 -5.53
N GLN A 233 -8.68 -17.74 -4.93
CA GLN A 233 -9.04 -19.08 -5.43
C GLN A 233 -10.55 -19.33 -5.49
N ARG A 234 -11.32 -18.75 -4.56
CA ARG A 234 -12.77 -18.98 -4.42
C ARG A 234 -13.59 -18.11 -5.36
N TYR A 235 -13.24 -16.84 -5.51
CA TYR A 235 -14.02 -15.86 -6.26
C TYR A 235 -13.45 -15.54 -7.65
N PHE A 236 -12.16 -15.84 -7.86
CA PHE A 236 -11.38 -15.48 -9.06
C PHE A 236 -10.46 -16.65 -9.47
N PRO A 237 -11.03 -17.85 -9.76
CA PRO A 237 -10.25 -19.05 -9.98
C PRO A 237 -9.35 -18.95 -11.22
N GLU A 238 -9.76 -18.21 -12.24
CA GLU A 238 -8.97 -17.97 -13.45
C GLU A 238 -7.73 -17.12 -13.14
N GLU A 239 -7.88 -16.05 -12.38
CA GLU A 239 -6.79 -15.20 -11.93
C GLU A 239 -5.87 -15.94 -10.95
N ALA A 240 -6.43 -16.80 -10.09
CA ALA A 240 -5.65 -17.67 -9.22
C ALA A 240 -4.80 -18.66 -10.03
N ALA A 241 -5.36 -19.25 -11.09
CA ALA A 241 -4.65 -20.15 -12.00
C ALA A 241 -3.56 -19.40 -12.79
N ALA A 242 -3.86 -18.21 -13.31
CA ALA A 242 -2.90 -17.37 -14.01
C ALA A 242 -1.72 -16.99 -13.10
N LEU A 243 -2.00 -16.58 -11.85
CA LEU A 243 -0.97 -16.28 -10.86
C LEU A 243 -0.10 -17.51 -10.55
N ALA A 244 -0.70 -18.69 -10.45
CA ALA A 244 0.02 -19.95 -10.23
C ALA A 244 0.91 -20.33 -11.43
N ALA A 245 0.46 -20.07 -12.66
CA ALA A 245 1.25 -20.30 -13.87
C ALA A 245 2.45 -19.35 -14.02
N MET A 246 2.32 -18.11 -13.50
CA MET A 246 3.41 -17.13 -13.49
C MET A 246 4.44 -17.37 -12.38
N ALA A 247 4.10 -18.12 -11.33
CA ALA A 247 5.06 -18.45 -10.29
C ALA A 247 6.22 -19.21 -10.96
N PRO A 248 7.48 -18.76 -10.81
CA PRO A 248 8.60 -19.40 -11.45
C PRO A 248 8.56 -20.88 -11.09
N SER A 249 8.28 -21.74 -12.09
CA SER A 249 8.27 -23.20 -11.94
C SER A 249 9.51 -23.50 -11.13
N ALA A 250 9.33 -23.96 -9.89
CA ALA A 250 10.43 -24.17 -8.96
C ALA A 250 11.40 -25.09 -9.67
N ARG A 251 12.41 -24.50 -10.33
CA ARG A 251 13.36 -25.23 -11.15
C ARG A 251 13.91 -26.24 -10.18
N ALA A 252 13.65 -27.52 -10.45
CA ALA A 252 14.16 -28.63 -9.67
C ALA A 252 15.59 -28.25 -9.30
N ARG A 253 15.81 -27.92 -8.02
CA ARG A 253 17.14 -27.52 -7.56
C ARG A 253 18.02 -28.67 -8.01
N LYS A 254 18.89 -28.44 -9.01
CA LYS A 254 19.83 -29.47 -9.44
C LYS A 254 20.48 -29.95 -8.14
N PRO A 255 20.43 -31.26 -7.83
CA PRO A 255 21.01 -31.75 -6.60
C PRO A 255 22.42 -31.19 -6.53
N VAL A 256 22.71 -30.45 -5.46
CA VAL A 256 24.06 -29.92 -5.22
C VAL A 256 24.95 -31.16 -5.20
N PRO A 257 25.94 -31.28 -6.09
CA PRO A 257 26.83 -32.43 -6.06
C PRO A 257 27.46 -32.45 -4.68
N THR A 258 27.19 -33.52 -3.92
CA THR A 258 27.82 -33.76 -2.63
C THR A 258 29.31 -33.82 -2.88
N SER A 259 30.03 -32.75 -2.54
CA SER A 259 31.48 -32.76 -2.57
C SER A 259 31.94 -33.90 -1.67
N GLY A 260 32.66 -34.86 -2.26
CA GLY A 260 33.21 -36.00 -1.56
C GLY A 260 34.04 -35.53 -0.37
N ARG A 261 33.80 -36.15 0.79
CA ARG A 261 34.70 -36.03 1.93
C ARG A 261 36.11 -36.44 1.48
N PRO A 262 37.16 -35.64 1.76
CA PRO A 262 38.52 -36.11 1.61
C PRO A 262 38.74 -37.27 2.60
N SER A 263 39.11 -38.43 2.06
CA SER A 263 39.56 -39.59 2.81
C SER A 263 40.89 -39.25 3.49
N THR A 264 40.89 -39.11 4.81
CA THR A 264 42.12 -39.14 5.60
C THR A 264 42.62 -40.58 5.67
N ALA A 265 43.44 -40.98 4.70
CA ALA A 265 44.29 -42.15 4.81
C ALA A 265 45.53 -41.76 5.62
N GLY A 266 45.76 -42.48 6.71
CA GLY A 266 46.92 -42.29 7.59
C GLY A 266 48.22 -42.77 6.97
N SER A 267 49.31 -42.21 7.48
CA SER A 267 50.64 -42.81 7.60
C SER A 267 51.35 -42.11 8.75
#